data_AF-A0A2C9TRI3-F1
#
_entry.id   AF-A0A2C9TRI3-F1
#
_cell.length_a   1.000
_cell.length_b   1.000
_cell.length_c   1.000
_cell.angle_alpha   90.00
_cell.angle_beta   90.00
_cell.angle_gamma   90.00
#
_symmetry.space_group_name_H-M   'P 1'
#
loop_
_entity.id
_entity.type
_entity.pdbx_description
1 polymer ?
#
loop_
_entity_poly.entity_id
_entity_poly.type
_entity_poly.pdbx_seq_one_letter_code
_entity_poly.pdbx_strand_id
1 'polypeptide(L)'
;DFKLYECDDCSSCSLRHQCMKPNSKSNKKIMKNYNWEYFKVQINQKLSEPETKKIYSQRKIDVEPVFGFMKAILGFTRMSVRGIN
;
A
#
# COMPACT_ATOMS: atom_id res chain seq x y z
N ASP A 1 12.01 1.45 -10.56
CA ASP A 1 13.01 0.72 -9.76
C ASP A 1 12.91 1.04 -8.28
N PHE A 2 13.24 0.06 -7.43
CA PHE A 2 13.31 0.25 -5.98
C PHE A 2 14.66 0.86 -5.62
N LYS A 3 14.68 1.93 -4.83
CA LYS A 3 15.92 2.44 -4.23
C LYS A 3 16.10 1.81 -2.86
N LEU A 4 17.26 1.20 -2.64
CA LEU A 4 17.67 0.66 -1.36
C LEU A 4 18.58 1.67 -0.67
N TYR A 5 18.18 2.14 0.50
CA TYR A 5 19.01 2.97 1.37
C TYR A 5 19.48 2.09 2.52
N GLU A 6 20.78 2.01 2.72
CA GLU A 6 21.40 1.26 3.81
C GLU A 6 22.22 2.23 4.65
N CYS A 7 22.13 2.11 5.98
CA CYS A 7 23.01 2.84 6.87
C CYS A 7 24.42 2.24 6.83
N ASP A 8 25.43 3.10 6.96
CA ASP A 8 26.82 2.69 7.20
C ASP A 8 26.95 1.86 8.49
N ASP A 9 28.12 1.22 8.66
CA ASP A 9 28.39 0.32 9.78
C ASP A 9 28.12 0.97 11.15
N CYS A 10 26.96 0.66 11.71
CA CYS A 10 26.49 1.17 12.99
C CYS A 10 26.85 0.21 14.14
N SER A 11 27.97 -0.49 14.05
CA SER A 11 28.40 -1.47 15.05
C SER A 11 28.74 -0.83 16.41
N SER A 12 29.25 0.40 16.40
CA SER A 12 29.62 1.18 17.60
C SER A 12 28.69 2.36 17.90
N CYS A 13 27.53 2.45 17.23
CA CYS A 13 26.63 3.58 17.37
C CYS A 13 25.84 3.53 18.70
N SER A 14 25.97 4.56 19.54
CA SER A 14 25.27 4.69 20.82
C SER A 14 23.74 4.76 20.69
N LEU A 15 23.23 5.24 19.56
CA LEU A 15 21.80 5.36 19.26
C LEU A 15 21.21 4.09 18.62
N ARG A 16 22.00 3.02 18.43
CA ARG A 16 21.58 1.79 17.75
C ARG A 16 20.29 1.20 18.35
N HIS A 17 20.16 1.21 19.67
CA HIS A 17 18.98 0.71 20.38
C HIS A 17 17.70 1.48 20.04
N GLN A 18 17.79 2.77 19.68
CA GLN A 18 16.63 3.59 19.31
C GLN A 18 16.34 3.51 17.80
N CYS A 19 17.38 3.38 16.97
CA CYS A 19 17.24 3.42 15.52
C CYS A 19 16.86 2.08 14.88
N MET A 20 17.20 0.96 15.54
CA MET A 20 17.03 -0.41 15.03
C MET A 20 16.02 -1.20 15.86
N LYS A 21 15.43 -2.25 15.25
CA LYS A 21 14.62 -3.21 16.01
C LYS A 21 15.52 -3.96 16.99
N PRO A 22 15.06 -4.25 18.23
CA PRO A 22 15.82 -5.10 19.14
C PRO A 22 16.10 -6.44 18.47
N ASN A 23 17.35 -6.92 18.56
CA ASN A 23 17.89 -8.15 17.96
C ASN A 23 18.18 -8.15 16.45
N SER A 24 18.20 -7.00 15.76
CA SER A 24 18.64 -6.97 14.35
C SER A 24 20.16 -7.12 14.20
N LYS A 25 20.59 -8.18 13.50
CA LYS A 25 22.00 -8.48 13.21
C LYS A 25 22.58 -7.66 12.04
N SER A 26 21.74 -7.15 11.13
CA SER A 26 22.15 -6.40 9.94
C SER A 26 21.93 -4.89 10.10
N ASN A 27 22.64 -4.10 9.29
CA ASN A 27 22.40 -2.66 9.14
C ASN A 27 20.95 -2.38 8.68
N LYS A 28 20.44 -1.20 9.05
CA LYS A 28 19.06 -0.81 8.73
C LYS A 28 18.97 -0.55 7.23
N LYS A 29 18.07 -1.26 6.56
CA LYS A 29 17.78 -1.10 5.14
C LYS A 29 16.37 -0.55 4.96
N ILE A 30 16.22 0.45 4.10
CA ILE A 30 14.96 1.05 3.73
C ILE A 30 14.81 0.91 2.22
N MET A 31 13.77 0.19 1.80
CA MET A 31 13.41 0.11 0.39
C MET A 31 12.33 1.14 0.09
N LYS A 32 12.58 2.02 -0.89
CA LYS A 32 11.61 3.02 -1.32
C LYS A 32 11.32 2.87 -2.82
N ASN A 33 10.05 2.69 -3.15
CA ASN A 33 9.58 2.71 -4.52
C ASN A 33 9.00 4.09 -4.85
N TYR A 34 9.75 4.90 -5.60
CA TYR A 34 9.35 6.26 -5.93
C TYR A 34 8.15 6.33 -6.87
N ASN A 35 8.03 5.38 -7.81
CA ASN A 35 6.89 5.33 -8.71
C ASN A 35 5.61 5.03 -7.94
N TRP A 36 5.68 4.08 -6.99
CA TRP A 36 4.54 3.76 -6.13
C TRP A 36 4.16 4.94 -5.22
N GLU A 37 5.14 5.60 -4.59
CA GLU A 37 4.91 6.82 -3.79
C GLU A 37 4.26 7.93 -4.63
N TYR A 38 4.73 8.15 -5.86
CA TYR A 38 4.14 9.10 -6.79
C TYR A 38 2.66 8.81 -7.03
N PHE A 39 2.31 7.58 -7.43
CA PHE A 39 0.91 7.22 -7.68
C PHE A 39 0.05 7.27 -6.42
N LYS A 40 0.61 6.92 -5.26
CA LYS A 40 -0.07 7.01 -3.98
C LYS A 40 -0.44 8.45 -3.64
N VAL A 41 0.47 9.40 -3.87
CA VAL A 41 0.19 10.84 -3.68
C VAL A 41 -0.92 11.29 -4.61
N GLN A 42 -0.86 10.92 -5.90
CA GLN A 42 -1.89 11.26 -6.89
C GLN A 42 -3.28 10.71 -6.49
N ILE A 43 -3.34 9.47 -6.02
CA ILE A 43 -4.60 8.85 -5.55
C ILE A 43 -5.10 9.55 -4.29
N ASN A 44 -4.24 9.84 -3.32
CA ASN A 44 -4.63 10.52 -2.09
C ASN A 44 -5.16 11.93 -2.36
N GLN A 45 -4.55 12.67 -3.28
CA GLN A 45 -5.06 13.97 -3.73
C GLN A 45 -6.47 13.83 -4.28
N LYS A 46 -6.67 12.91 -5.22
CA LYS A 46 -8.00 12.62 -5.79
C LYS A 46 -9.01 12.18 -4.73
N LEU A 47 -8.62 11.40 -3.72
CA LEU A 47 -9.52 10.96 -2.64
C LEU A 47 -9.82 12.05 -1.61
N SER A 48 -8.99 13.09 -1.54
CA SER A 48 -9.17 14.20 -0.59
C SER A 48 -10.19 15.24 -1.05
N GLU A 49 -10.45 15.32 -2.35
CA GLU A 49 -11.43 16.22 -2.94
C GLU A 49 -12.87 15.87 -2.46
N PRO A 50 -13.70 16.85 -2.07
CA PRO A 50 -14.98 16.59 -1.43
C PRO A 50 -15.98 15.85 -2.33
N GLU A 51 -15.94 16.09 -3.64
CA GLU A 51 -16.84 15.45 -4.61
C GLU A 51 -16.51 13.97 -4.81
N THR A 52 -15.25 13.67 -5.11
CA THR A 52 -14.75 12.30 -5.29
C THR A 52 -14.83 11.49 -4.00
N LYS A 53 -14.65 12.12 -2.82
CA LYS A 53 -14.83 11.47 -1.53
C LYS A 53 -16.26 10.98 -1.33
N LYS A 54 -17.26 11.79 -1.69
CA LYS A 54 -18.68 11.39 -1.65
C LYS A 54 -18.96 10.21 -2.59
N ILE A 55 -18.48 10.27 -3.82
CA ILE A 55 -18.62 9.18 -4.80
C ILE A 55 -17.95 7.90 -4.28
N TYR A 56 -16.76 8.02 -3.70
CA TYR A 56 -16.02 6.89 -3.14
C TYR A 56 -16.76 6.26 -1.94
N SER A 57 -17.34 7.06 -1.05
CA SER A 57 -18.15 6.53 0.06
C SER A 57 -19.39 5.79 -0.43
N GLN A 58 -20.06 6.30 -1.47
CA GLN A 58 -21.22 5.65 -2.06
C GLN A 58 -20.85 4.29 -2.68
N ARG A 59 -19.72 4.22 -3.39
CA ARG A 59 -19.21 2.97 -3.97
C ARG A 59 -18.94 1.89 -2.94
N LYS A 60 -18.50 2.23 -1.72
CA LYS A 60 -18.33 1.22 -0.66
C LYS A 60 -19.65 0.54 -0.32
N ILE A 61 -20.74 1.30 -0.31
CA ILE A 61 -22.07 0.78 0.03
C ILE A 61 -22.65 -0.01 -1.14
N ASP A 62 -22.51 0.47 -2.37
CA ASP A 62 -23.20 -0.16 -3.50
C ASP A 62 -22.43 -1.35 -4.07
N VAL A 63 -21.10 -1.24 -4.16
CA VAL A 63 -20.26 -2.19 -4.90
C VAL A 63 -19.82 -3.37 -4.03
N GLU A 64 -19.51 -3.14 -2.75
CA GLU A 64 -19.06 -4.23 -1.85
C GLU A 64 -20.13 -5.32 -1.65
N PRO A 65 -21.43 -5.02 -1.46
CA PRO A 65 -22.46 -6.05 -1.35
C PRO A 65 -22.59 -6.90 -2.60
N VAL A 66 -22.49 -6.29 -3.79
CA VAL A 66 -22.57 -7.02 -5.06
C VAL A 66 -21.41 -8.02 -5.17
N PHE A 67 -20.18 -7.64 -4.80
CA PHE A 67 -19.07 -8.58 -4.74
C PHE A 67 -19.23 -9.63 -3.64
N GLY A 68 -19.81 -9.26 -2.49
CA GLY A 68 -20.17 -10.18 -1.42
C GLY A 68 -21.15 -11.25 -1.90
N PHE A 69 -22.21 -10.85 -2.61
CA PHE A 69 -23.19 -11.76 -3.19
C PHE A 69 -22.58 -12.63 -4.29
N MET A 70 -21.78 -12.06 -5.19
CA MET A 70 -21.07 -12.86 -6.22
C MET A 70 -20.18 -13.94 -5.59
N LYS A 71 -19.54 -13.65 -4.47
CA LYS A 71 -18.69 -14.61 -3.77
C LYS A 71 -19.49 -15.64 -2.98
N ALA A 72 -20.46 -15.19 -2.18
CA ALA A 72 -21.19 -16.03 -1.23
C ALA A 72 -22.30 -16.86 -1.88
N ILE A 73 -23.02 -16.29 -2.86
CA ILE A 73 -24.15 -16.94 -3.54
C ILE A 73 -23.68 -17.62 -4.82
N LEU A 74 -22.93 -16.90 -5.66
CA LEU A 74 -22.53 -17.38 -6.98
C LEU A 74 -21.17 -18.12 -6.99
N GLY A 75 -20.48 -18.19 -5.85
CA GLY A 75 -19.25 -18.97 -5.70
C GLY A 75 -18.04 -18.44 -6.46
N PHE A 76 -18.06 -17.19 -6.95
CA PHE A 76 -16.92 -16.62 -7.66
C PHE A 76 -15.73 -16.38 -6.71
N THR A 77 -14.62 -17.06 -6.97
CA THR A 77 -13.38 -16.94 -6.17
C THR A 77 -12.29 -16.12 -6.86
N ARG A 78 -12.40 -15.91 -8.18
CA ARG A 78 -11.40 -15.18 -8.97
C ARG A 78 -12.07 -14.37 -10.08
N MET A 79 -11.59 -13.14 -10.26
CA MET A 79 -12.02 -12.25 -11.35
C MET A 79 -10.82 -11.92 -12.24
N SER A 80 -11.00 -11.95 -13.56
CA SER A 80 -10.00 -11.46 -14.50
C SER A 80 -10.14 -9.93 -14.61
N VAL A 81 -9.04 -9.22 -14.40
CA VAL A 81 -8.99 -7.75 -14.55
C VAL A 81 -8.63 -7.33 -15.97
N ARG A 82 -8.34 -8.30 -16.86
CA ARG A 82 -8.12 -8.05 -18.28
C ARG A 82 -9.49 -7.92 -18.95
N GLY A 83 -9.76 -6.76 -19.54
CA GLY A 83 -10.97 -6.55 -20.34
C GLY A 83 -11.04 -7.53 -21.51
N ILE A 84 -12.24 -7.69 -22.08
CA ILE A 84 -12.39 -8.31 -23.40
C ILE A 84 -11.70 -7.34 -24.36
N ASN A 85 -10.61 -7.80 -25.00
CA ASN A 85 -9.93 -7.05 -26.05
C ASN A 85 -10.85 -6.89 -27.27
#